data_AF-A0A1W9I1I0-F1
#
_entry.id   AF-A0A1W9I1I0-F1
#
_cell.length_a   1.000
_cell.length_b   1.000
_cell.length_c   1.000
_cell.angle_alpha   90.00
_cell.angle_beta   90.00
_cell.angle_gamma   90.00
#
_symmetry.space_group_name_H-M   'P 1'
#
loop_
_entity.id
_entity.type
_entity.pdbx_description
1 polymer ?
#
loop_
_entity_poly.entity_id
_entity_poly.type
_entity_poly.pdbx_seq_one_letter_code
_entity_poly.pdbx_strand_id
1 'polypeptide(L)'
;MNPSDILPKAPLPRALIGFSAAFLSTLTFHEIGFLLVNLTGLGTFTLFNMRPTVPLGVPLLISLSFWGGLWGILYVFIVERFPRTVHPWVAGFLFAILLPTLFGWTIVATIKGMPIFLGFNVLRLVLITFINGLWGVGLPILCILLARTGLFKAA
;
A
#
# COMPACT_ATOMS: atom_id res chain seq x y z
N MET A 1 -9.01 15.66 -8.65
CA MET A 1 -7.75 15.74 -9.42
C MET A 1 -7.17 14.35 -9.51
N ASN A 2 -6.89 13.82 -10.70
CA ASN A 2 -6.33 12.47 -10.86
C ASN A 2 -4.80 12.53 -10.73
N PRO A 3 -4.15 11.61 -9.98
CA PRO A 3 -2.68 11.57 -9.90
C PRO A 3 -2.01 11.52 -11.26
N SER A 4 -2.58 10.79 -12.22
CA SER A 4 -2.02 10.68 -13.58
C SER A 4 -1.87 12.03 -14.30
N ASP A 5 -2.66 13.04 -13.95
CA ASP A 5 -2.61 14.35 -14.59
C ASP A 5 -1.40 15.19 -14.14
N ILE A 6 -0.82 14.88 -12.97
CA ILE A 6 0.26 15.68 -12.35
C ILE A 6 1.55 14.91 -12.14
N LEU A 7 1.52 13.58 -12.29
CA LEU A 7 2.71 12.76 -12.16
C LEU A 7 3.72 13.13 -13.27
N PRO A 8 5.03 13.11 -12.96
CA PRO A 8 6.06 13.33 -13.97
C PRO A 8 5.92 12.35 -15.13
N LYS A 9 6.24 12.84 -16.34
CA LYS A 9 6.34 11.99 -17.53
C LYS A 9 7.61 11.14 -17.53
N ALA A 10 8.69 11.67 -16.96
CA ALA A 10 9.95 10.94 -16.82
C ALA A 10 9.78 9.76 -15.84
N PRO A 11 10.30 8.56 -16.17
CA PRO A 11 10.02 7.34 -15.42
C PRO A 11 10.63 7.35 -14.02
N LEU A 12 11.84 7.90 -13.84
CA LEU A 12 12.54 7.88 -12.55
C LEU A 12 11.84 8.76 -11.49
N PRO A 13 11.60 10.06 -11.71
CA PRO A 13 10.81 10.89 -10.79
C PRO A 13 9.45 10.30 -10.44
N ARG A 14 8.79 9.71 -11.43
CA ARG A 14 7.49 9.07 -11.25
C ARG A 14 7.59 7.87 -10.32
N ALA A 15 8.56 6.99 -10.55
CA ALA A 15 8.82 5.83 -9.70
C ALA A 15 9.16 6.26 -8.27
N LEU A 16 9.99 7.30 -8.09
CA LEU A 16 10.32 7.84 -6.77
C LEU A 16 9.08 8.35 -6.04
N ILE A 17 8.20 9.10 -6.72
CA ILE A 17 6.93 9.54 -6.14
C ILE A 17 6.06 8.34 -5.74
N GLY A 18 5.93 7.34 -6.62
CA GLY A 18 5.15 6.14 -6.34
C GLY A 18 5.68 5.37 -5.13
N PHE A 19 6.99 5.14 -5.08
CA PHE A 19 7.66 4.50 -3.97
C PHE A 19 7.45 5.26 -2.66
N SER A 20 7.75 6.55 -2.63
CA SER A 20 7.61 7.38 -1.43
C SER A 20 6.15 7.48 -0.98
N ALA A 21 5.20 7.64 -1.90
CA ALA A 21 3.78 7.72 -1.56
C ALA A 21 3.29 6.44 -0.89
N ALA A 22 3.63 5.27 -1.44
CA ALA A 22 3.20 4.00 -0.89
C ALA A 22 3.93 3.61 0.40
N PHE A 23 5.23 3.95 0.51
CA PHE A 23 5.99 3.81 1.73
C PHE A 23 5.37 4.63 2.87
N LEU A 24 5.09 5.91 2.62
CA LEU A 24 4.42 6.79 3.58
C LEU A 24 3.00 6.33 3.89
N SER A 25 2.29 5.76 2.91
CA SER A 25 0.95 5.18 3.13
C SER A 25 0.99 4.00 4.10
N THR A 26 2.05 3.18 4.05
CA THR A 26 2.27 2.12 5.05
C THR A 26 2.48 2.70 6.43
N LEU A 27 3.29 3.76 6.57
CA LEU A 27 3.54 4.39 7.88
C LEU A 27 2.35 5.16 8.47
N THR A 28 1.33 5.45 7.66
CA THR A 28 0.19 6.28 8.06
C THR A 28 -1.13 5.54 7.92
N PHE A 29 -1.66 5.40 6.71
CA PHE A 29 -2.98 4.83 6.43
C PHE A 29 -3.11 3.36 6.85
N HIS A 30 -2.08 2.55 6.61
CA HIS A 30 -2.09 1.15 7.02
C HIS A 30 -2.07 1.01 8.55
N GLU A 31 -1.22 1.77 9.25
CA GLU A 31 -1.18 1.79 10.72
C GLU A 31 -2.46 2.38 11.33
N ILE A 32 -3.10 3.36 10.68
CA ILE A 32 -4.44 3.83 11.04
C ILE A 32 -5.45 2.68 10.89
N GLY A 33 -5.34 1.85 9.85
CA GLY A 33 -6.18 0.65 9.70
C GLY A 33 -6.01 -0.33 10.86
N PHE A 34 -4.76 -0.60 11.28
CA PHE A 34 -4.49 -1.40 12.48
C PHE A 34 -5.11 -0.78 13.74
N LEU A 35 -4.94 0.52 13.93
CA LEU A 35 -5.55 1.25 15.06
C LEU A 35 -7.06 1.07 15.09
N LEU A 36 -7.74 1.34 13.97
CA LEU A 36 -9.19 1.29 13.87
C LEU A 36 -9.71 -0.11 14.15
N VAL A 37 -9.10 -1.16 13.59
CA VAL A 37 -9.52 -2.54 13.86
C VAL A 37 -9.31 -2.90 15.32
N ASN A 38 -8.18 -2.52 15.93
CA ASN A 38 -7.95 -2.78 17.36
C ASN A 38 -9.00 -2.10 18.25
N LEU A 39 -9.41 -0.87 17.93
CA LEU A 39 -10.45 -0.15 18.69
C LEU A 39 -11.81 -0.85 18.66
N THR A 40 -12.09 -1.69 17.65
CA THR A 40 -13.33 -2.49 17.58
C THR A 40 -13.26 -3.78 18.40
N GLY A 41 -12.08 -4.23 18.82
CA GLY A 41 -11.87 -5.53 19.45
C GLY A 41 -12.00 -6.74 18.51
N LEU A 42 -12.24 -6.54 17.20
CA LEU A 42 -12.40 -7.60 16.21
C LEU A 42 -11.08 -8.24 15.76
N GLY A 43 -9.94 -7.64 16.12
CA GLY A 43 -8.60 -8.15 15.82
C GLY A 43 -7.55 -7.56 16.75
N THR A 44 -6.34 -8.12 16.68
CA THR A 44 -5.19 -7.67 17.49
C THR A 44 -3.97 -7.52 16.58
N PHE A 45 -3.69 -6.29 16.19
CA PHE A 45 -2.57 -5.92 15.33
C PHE A 45 -1.56 -5.10 16.11
N THR A 46 -0.28 -5.42 15.97
CA THR A 46 0.80 -4.62 16.57
C THR A 46 1.05 -3.39 15.69
N LEU A 47 0.74 -2.20 16.20
CA LEU A 47 1.09 -0.95 15.53
C LEU A 47 2.59 -0.72 15.57
N PHE A 48 3.11 -0.08 14.52
CA PHE A 48 4.51 0.32 14.38
C PHE A 48 5.48 -0.81 14.73
N ASN A 49 5.22 -2.02 14.23
CA ASN A 49 5.93 -3.22 14.66
C ASN A 49 7.44 -3.16 14.31
N MET A 50 8.27 -3.01 15.34
CA MET A 50 9.73 -2.93 15.22
C MET A 50 10.43 -4.28 15.40
N ARG A 51 9.70 -5.40 15.45
CA ARG A 51 10.31 -6.73 15.52
C ARG A 51 11.24 -6.92 14.31
N PRO A 52 12.46 -7.43 14.52
CA PRO A 52 13.38 -7.70 13.42
C PRO A 52 12.83 -8.83 12.53
N THR A 53 12.95 -8.62 11.22
CA THR A 53 12.66 -9.62 10.19
C THR A 53 13.83 -10.58 10.01
N VAL A 54 13.55 -11.77 9.46
CA VAL A 54 14.59 -12.73 9.06
C VAL A 54 14.71 -12.71 7.53
N PRO A 55 15.92 -12.79 6.95
CA PRO A 55 17.23 -12.94 7.62
C PRO A 55 17.95 -11.61 7.93
N LEU A 56 17.47 -10.49 7.39
CA LEU A 56 18.24 -9.23 7.38
C LEU A 56 18.16 -8.41 8.68
N GLY A 57 17.29 -8.78 9.63
CA GLY A 57 17.18 -8.09 10.93
C GLY A 57 16.50 -6.72 10.88
N VAL A 58 16.09 -6.23 9.71
CA VAL A 58 15.44 -4.91 9.59
C VAL A 58 14.06 -4.92 10.28
N PRO A 59 13.64 -3.79 10.89
CA PRO A 59 12.32 -3.69 11.53
C PRO A 59 11.18 -4.04 10.56
N LEU A 60 10.20 -4.81 11.04
CA LEU A 60 9.08 -5.28 10.22
C LEU A 60 8.31 -4.15 9.54
N LEU A 61 8.04 -3.06 10.26
CA LEU A 61 7.39 -1.87 9.70
C LEU A 61 8.15 -1.31 8.49
N ILE A 62 9.48 -1.22 8.59
CA ILE A 62 10.33 -0.69 7.52
C ILE A 62 10.37 -1.65 6.33
N SER A 63 10.50 -2.96 6.58
CA SER A 63 10.42 -3.97 5.52
C SER A 63 9.08 -3.92 4.80
N LEU A 64 7.97 -3.83 5.55
CA LEU A 64 6.63 -3.73 4.97
C LEU A 64 6.48 -2.46 4.14
N SER A 65 6.98 -1.33 4.64
CA SER A 65 6.94 -0.05 3.93
C SER A 65 7.77 -0.08 2.65
N PHE A 66 8.93 -0.76 2.66
CA PHE A 66 9.75 -0.97 1.46
C PHE A 66 9.00 -1.78 0.39
N TRP A 67 8.41 -2.92 0.77
CA TRP A 67 7.61 -3.74 -0.15
C TRP A 67 6.37 -2.98 -0.63
N GLY A 68 5.73 -2.19 0.24
CA GLY A 68 4.66 -1.26 -0.13
C GLY A 68 5.13 -0.23 -1.17
N GLY A 69 6.32 0.33 -1.00
CA GLY A 69 6.96 1.22 -1.95
C GLY A 69 7.07 0.61 -3.36
N LEU A 70 7.47 -0.66 -3.47
CA LEU A 70 7.53 -1.36 -4.76
C LEU A 70 6.15 -1.47 -5.44
N TRP A 71 5.10 -1.73 -4.67
CA TRP A 71 3.72 -1.67 -5.19
C TRP A 71 3.31 -0.25 -5.60
N GLY A 72 3.80 0.77 -4.91
CA GLY A 72 3.60 2.18 -5.28
C GLY A 72 4.21 2.54 -6.62
N ILE A 73 5.43 2.04 -6.90
CA ILE A 73 6.04 2.16 -8.24
C ILE A 73 5.10 1.56 -9.28
N LEU A 74 4.63 0.34 -9.07
CA LEU A 74 3.73 -0.32 -10.01
C LEU A 74 2.42 0.48 -10.18
N TYR A 75 1.84 0.96 -9.09
CA TYR A 75 0.61 1.75 -9.11
C TYR A 75 0.71 2.97 -10.02
N VAL A 76 1.76 3.78 -9.89
CA VAL A 76 1.88 5.02 -10.67
C VAL A 76 2.02 4.77 -12.17
N PHE A 77 2.46 3.59 -12.61
CA PHE A 77 2.50 3.22 -14.04
C PHE A 77 1.22 2.56 -14.53
N ILE A 78 0.39 2.01 -13.64
CA ILE A 78 -0.89 1.40 -14.01
C ILE A 78 -2.04 2.41 -13.92
N VAL A 79 -1.97 3.40 -13.02
CA VAL A 79 -3.08 4.34 -12.74
C VAL A 79 -3.54 5.12 -13.98
N GLU A 80 -2.66 5.32 -14.98
CA GLU A 80 -3.02 5.96 -16.25
C GLU A 80 -4.01 5.14 -17.11
N ARG A 81 -4.06 3.83 -16.86
CA ARG A 81 -4.96 2.91 -17.56
C ARG A 81 -6.36 2.85 -16.94
N PHE A 82 -6.55 3.45 -15.76
CA PHE A 82 -7.87 3.51 -15.15
C PHE A 82 -8.76 4.51 -15.90
N PRO A 83 -10.06 4.20 -16.11
CA PRO A 83 -10.99 5.16 -16.69
C PRO A 83 -10.99 6.46 -15.90
N ARG A 84 -11.00 7.61 -16.59
CA ARG A 84 -11.02 8.93 -15.94
C ARG A 84 -12.25 9.17 -15.06
N THR A 85 -13.32 8.38 -15.26
CA THR A 85 -14.54 8.39 -14.44
C THR A 85 -14.34 7.77 -13.05
N VAL A 86 -13.32 6.94 -12.85
CA VAL A 86 -13.04 6.32 -11.55
C VAL A 86 -12.35 7.34 -10.65
N HIS A 87 -12.94 7.61 -9.48
CA HIS A 87 -12.32 8.50 -8.51
C HIS A 87 -10.96 7.91 -8.04
N PRO A 88 -9.89 8.72 -7.94
CA PRO A 88 -8.55 8.21 -7.62
C PRO A 88 -8.47 7.36 -6.35
N TRP A 89 -9.25 7.71 -5.33
CA TRP A 89 -9.29 6.97 -4.06
C TRP A 89 -9.86 5.56 -4.25
N VAL A 90 -10.87 5.42 -5.11
CA VAL A 90 -11.44 4.13 -5.49
C VAL A 90 -10.43 3.33 -6.32
N ALA A 91 -9.74 3.98 -7.27
CA ALA A 91 -8.69 3.32 -8.05
C ALA A 91 -7.56 2.77 -7.16
N GLY A 92 -7.11 3.56 -6.17
CA GLY A 92 -6.11 3.13 -5.19
C GLY A 92 -6.59 1.99 -4.29
N PHE A 93 -7.82 2.07 -3.78
CA PHE A 93 -8.45 1.00 -3.00
C PHE A 93 -8.55 -0.32 -3.80
N LEU A 94 -9.08 -0.26 -5.02
CA LEU A 94 -9.20 -1.42 -5.91
C LEU A 94 -7.83 -2.00 -6.26
N PHE A 95 -6.86 -1.14 -6.58
CA PHE A 95 -5.49 -1.58 -6.83
C PHE A 95 -4.95 -2.37 -5.63
N ALA A 96 -5.08 -1.85 -4.41
CA ALA A 96 -4.53 -2.48 -3.22
C ALA A 96 -5.18 -3.83 -2.87
N ILE A 97 -6.48 -3.97 -3.09
CA ILE A 97 -7.18 -5.23 -2.77
C ILE A 97 -6.92 -6.27 -3.86
N LEU A 98 -6.93 -5.87 -5.13
CA LEU A 98 -6.80 -6.82 -6.24
C LEU A 98 -5.35 -7.27 -6.47
N LEU A 99 -4.35 -6.43 -6.18
CA LEU A 99 -2.96 -6.77 -6.42
C LEU A 99 -2.21 -7.16 -5.14
N PRO A 100 -1.76 -6.24 -4.26
CA PRO A 100 -0.94 -6.62 -3.12
C PRO A 100 -1.67 -7.52 -2.11
N THR A 101 -2.99 -7.33 -1.90
CA THR A 101 -3.73 -8.18 -0.94
C THR A 101 -3.86 -9.62 -1.45
N LEU A 102 -4.29 -9.81 -2.71
CA LEU A 102 -4.34 -11.14 -3.32
C LEU A 102 -2.95 -11.79 -3.41
N PHE A 103 -1.92 -11.02 -3.78
CA PHE A 103 -0.54 -11.50 -3.78
C PHE A 103 -0.09 -11.95 -2.38
N GLY A 104 -0.47 -11.20 -1.34
CA GLY A 104 -0.22 -11.54 0.06
C GLY A 104 -0.90 -12.85 0.49
N TRP A 105 -2.16 -13.03 0.13
CA TRP A 105 -2.95 -14.22 0.48
C TRP A 105 -2.58 -15.47 -0.30
N THR A 106 -1.85 -15.35 -1.40
CA THR A 106 -1.51 -16.47 -2.29
C THR A 106 0.00 -16.72 -2.29
N ILE A 107 0.75 -15.91 -3.02
CA ILE A 107 2.19 -16.10 -3.24
C ILE A 107 2.98 -15.96 -1.94
N VAL A 108 2.74 -14.88 -1.17
CA VAL A 108 3.47 -14.66 0.09
C VAL A 108 3.09 -15.72 1.12
N ALA A 109 1.80 -16.08 1.21
CA ALA A 109 1.35 -17.16 2.08
C ALA A 109 2.06 -18.47 1.76
N THR A 110 2.11 -18.85 0.47
CA THR A 110 2.77 -20.07 0.00
C THR A 110 4.27 -20.08 0.35
N ILE A 111 4.99 -18.99 0.03
CA ILE A 111 6.43 -18.87 0.32
C ILE A 111 6.70 -18.99 1.83
N LYS A 112 5.79 -18.49 2.67
CA LYS A 112 5.94 -18.52 4.14
C LYS A 112 5.38 -19.80 4.79
N GLY A 113 4.87 -20.76 4.01
CA GLY A 113 4.21 -21.95 4.56
C GLY A 113 2.95 -21.64 5.38
N MET A 114 2.29 -20.52 5.07
CA MET A 114 1.05 -20.08 5.74
C MET A 114 -0.18 -20.53 4.93
N PRO A 115 -1.35 -20.69 5.57
CA PRO A 115 -2.59 -20.99 4.87
C PRO A 115 -2.94 -19.93 3.82
N ILE A 116 -3.18 -20.35 2.58
CA ILE A 116 -3.72 -19.46 1.53
C ILE A 116 -5.06 -18.87 1.96
N PHE A 117 -5.36 -17.65 1.51
CA PHE A 117 -6.59 -16.93 1.91
C PHE A 117 -6.82 -16.90 3.42
N LEU A 118 -5.74 -16.83 4.22
CA LEU A 118 -5.82 -16.82 5.69
C LEU A 118 -6.60 -18.01 6.26
N GLY A 119 -6.57 -19.16 5.57
CA GLY A 119 -7.35 -20.35 5.94
C GLY A 119 -8.86 -20.16 5.76
N PHE A 120 -9.27 -19.29 4.84
CA PHE A 120 -10.66 -18.92 4.57
C PHE A 120 -11.41 -18.34 5.79
N ASN A 121 -10.68 -17.79 6.76
CA ASN A 121 -11.29 -17.09 7.88
C ASN A 121 -11.90 -15.77 7.39
N VAL A 122 -13.23 -15.73 7.24
CA VAL A 122 -13.97 -14.60 6.67
C VAL A 122 -13.69 -13.30 7.42
N LEU A 123 -13.66 -13.32 8.75
CA LEU A 123 -13.39 -12.13 9.54
C LEU A 123 -11.98 -11.58 9.22
N ARG A 124 -10.96 -12.43 9.22
CA ARG A 124 -9.58 -12.00 8.89
C ARG A 124 -9.47 -11.50 7.45
N LEU A 125 -10.16 -12.13 6.50
CA LEU A 125 -10.21 -11.67 5.11
C LEU A 125 -10.79 -10.25 5.03
N VAL A 126 -11.91 -9.99 5.70
CA VAL A 126 -12.55 -8.66 5.74
C VAL A 126 -11.63 -7.62 6.39
N LEU A 127 -11.06 -7.92 7.56
CA LEU A 127 -10.20 -6.98 8.29
C LEU A 127 -8.93 -6.63 7.51
N ILE A 128 -8.23 -7.62 6.96
CA ILE A 128 -7.00 -7.38 6.16
C ILE A 128 -7.31 -6.66 4.85
N THR A 129 -8.47 -6.93 4.24
CA THR A 129 -8.93 -6.19 3.05
C THR A 129 -9.18 -4.73 3.39
N PHE A 130 -9.86 -4.45 4.50
CA PHE A 130 -10.10 -3.09 4.96
C PHE A 130 -8.79 -2.33 5.22
N ILE A 131 -7.84 -2.94 5.95
CA ILE A 131 -6.54 -2.34 6.26
C ILE A 131 -5.74 -2.04 4.98
N ASN A 132 -5.63 -3.00 4.05
CA ASN A 132 -4.95 -2.77 2.77
C ASN A 132 -5.71 -1.78 1.87
N GLY A 133 -7.03 -1.77 1.95
CA GLY A 133 -7.87 -0.79 1.28
C GLY A 133 -7.56 0.63 1.73
N LEU A 134 -7.42 0.86 3.03
CA LEU A 134 -7.01 2.16 3.57
C LEU A 134 -5.62 2.57 3.08
N TRP A 135 -4.66 1.65 3.08
CA TRP A 135 -3.36 1.87 2.48
C TRP A 135 -3.48 2.29 1.00
N GLY A 136 -4.32 1.60 0.23
CA GLY A 136 -4.61 1.93 -1.17
C GLY A 136 -5.23 3.31 -1.38
N VAL A 137 -6.10 3.74 -0.48
CA VAL A 137 -6.70 5.10 -0.51
C VAL A 137 -5.63 6.17 -0.26
N GLY A 138 -4.64 5.91 0.60
CA GLY A 138 -3.55 6.83 0.89
C GLY A 138 -2.61 7.08 -0.30
N LEU A 139 -2.43 6.09 -1.18
CA LEU A 139 -1.54 6.17 -2.35
C LEU A 139 -1.79 7.40 -3.25
N PRO A 140 -2.99 7.60 -3.83
CA PRO A 140 -3.27 8.74 -4.70
C PRO A 140 -3.15 10.08 -3.97
N ILE A 141 -3.54 10.15 -2.69
CA ILE A 141 -3.45 11.36 -1.88
C ILE A 141 -1.98 11.78 -1.72
N LEU A 142 -1.13 10.84 -1.32
CA LEU A 142 0.30 11.08 -1.10
C LEU A 142 1.05 11.33 -2.42
N CYS A 143 0.67 10.67 -3.51
CA CYS A 143 1.19 11.00 -4.85
C CYS A 143 0.90 12.46 -5.20
N ILE A 144 -0.33 12.93 -4.93
CA ILE A 144 -0.72 14.31 -5.21
C ILE A 144 0.08 15.31 -4.38
N LEU A 145 0.26 15.03 -3.10
CA LEU A 145 1.03 15.89 -2.20
C LEU A 145 2.50 15.94 -2.62
N LEU A 146 3.13 14.79 -2.88
CA LEU A 146 4.54 14.71 -3.28
C LEU A 146 4.82 15.34 -4.65
N ALA A 147 3.92 15.21 -5.62
CA ALA A 147 4.09 15.84 -6.93
C ALA A 147 4.05 17.38 -6.83
N ARG A 148 3.30 17.92 -5.86
CA ARG A 148 3.17 19.37 -5.64
C ARG A 148 4.39 20.01 -5.00
N THR A 149 5.18 19.27 -4.23
CA THR A 149 6.39 19.83 -3.58
C THR A 149 7.50 20.16 -4.58
N GLY A 150 7.48 19.56 -5.77
CA GLY A 150 8.51 19.74 -6.79
C GLY A 150 9.85 19.05 -6.47
N LEU A 151 9.94 18.32 -5.35
CA LEU A 151 11.17 17.65 -4.89
C LEU A 151 11.78 16.71 -5.94
N PHE A 152 10.96 16.15 -6.83
CA PHE A 152 11.37 15.17 -7.83
C PHE A 152 11.46 15.75 -9.26
N LYS A 153 11.36 17.07 -9.45
CA LYS A 153 11.40 17.69 -10.79
C LYS A 153 12.79 17.73 -11.44
N ALA A 154 13.86 17.48 -10.67
CA ALA A 154 15.25 17.64 -11.11
C ALA A 154 16.04 16.33 -11.23
N ALA A 155 15.38 15.17 -11.15
CA ALA A 155 15.99 13.85 -11.32
C ALA A 155 15.73 13.26 -12.71
#